data_AF-M4Q6L3-F1
#
_entry.id   AF-M4Q6L3-F1
#
_cell.length_a   1.000
_cell.length_b   1.000
_cell.length_c   1.000
_cell.angle_alpha   90.00
_cell.angle_beta   90.00
_cell.angle_gamma   90.00
#
_symmetry.space_group_name_H-M   'P 1'
#
loop_
_entity.id
_entity.type
_entity.pdbx_description
1 polymer ?
#
loop_
_entity_poly.entity_id
_entity_poly.type
_entity_poly.pdbx_seq_one_letter_code
_entity_poly.pdbx_strand_id
1 'polypeptide(L)'
;MTIEQAAADILSSKKYQLLCPDTVVRILTQEWGRHKKPKQAVERTRERLHGICGAYLAPQVEKQASTALAAGDVQKALALHASTRERLDTYPQLYQFVFENNLPARVLDIACGLNPLMLHRQGVASVWGCDIHQGLGNVLTPYAQKHGWDFTFALHDVLCAPVAASGDMALVFKLLPLLEREQPGAALALLRTLDAPVICVSFPTRSLGGRGKGMHQHYATWFEGLVAPHFTVQHHTLIGDELLYRIQPNPA
;
A
#
# COMPACT_ATOMS: atom_id res chain seq x y z
N MET A 1 -3.68 -13.63 -30.38
CA MET A 1 -3.14 -12.86 -29.23
C MET A 1 -3.37 -13.70 -27.99
N THR A 2 -2.29 -14.11 -27.33
CA THR A 2 -2.35 -14.81 -26.04
C THR A 2 -2.33 -13.82 -24.88
N ILE A 3 -2.57 -14.29 -23.64
CA ILE A 3 -2.49 -13.46 -22.43
C ILE A 3 -1.06 -12.94 -22.24
N GLU A 4 -0.06 -13.77 -22.49
CA GLU A 4 1.36 -13.43 -22.35
C GLU A 4 1.76 -12.33 -23.35
N GLN A 5 1.32 -12.46 -24.60
CA GLN A 5 1.55 -11.43 -25.63
C GLN A 5 0.90 -10.09 -25.26
N ALA A 6 -0.33 -10.13 -24.72
CA ALA A 6 -1.04 -8.93 -24.30
C ALA A 6 -0.44 -8.31 -23.03
N ALA A 7 0.03 -9.11 -22.07
CA ALA A 7 0.73 -8.62 -20.89
C ALA A 7 2.05 -7.93 -21.29
N ALA A 8 2.83 -8.54 -22.19
CA ALA A 8 4.05 -7.95 -22.73
C ALA A 8 3.76 -6.62 -23.47
N ASP A 9 2.70 -6.55 -24.27
CA ASP A 9 2.26 -5.31 -24.93
C ASP A 9 1.92 -4.20 -23.91
N ILE A 10 1.14 -4.53 -22.87
CA ILE A 10 0.81 -3.57 -21.79
C ILE A 10 2.08 -3.06 -21.11
N LEU A 11 2.97 -3.98 -20.70
CA LEU A 11 4.21 -3.66 -19.99
C LEU A 11 5.24 -2.94 -20.87
N SER A 12 5.17 -3.06 -22.20
CA SER A 12 6.04 -2.30 -23.10
C SER A 12 5.73 -0.80 -23.14
N SER A 13 4.54 -0.40 -22.69
CA SER A 13 4.14 1.00 -22.69
C SER A 13 4.74 1.76 -21.50
N LYS A 14 5.20 2.99 -21.74
CA LYS A 14 5.76 3.89 -20.71
C LYS A 14 4.87 4.03 -19.47
N LYS A 15 3.55 3.91 -19.65
CA LYS A 15 2.57 4.06 -18.58
C LYS A 15 2.56 2.89 -17.59
N TYR A 16 2.85 1.67 -18.05
CA TYR A 16 2.72 0.45 -17.23
C TYR A 16 4.03 -0.32 -17.06
N GLN A 17 5.12 0.09 -17.72
CA GLN A 17 6.42 -0.60 -17.67
C GLN A 17 7.03 -0.76 -16.28
N LEU A 18 6.62 0.07 -15.31
CA LEU A 18 7.07 0.00 -13.92
C LEU A 18 6.08 -0.71 -12.99
N LEU A 19 4.98 -1.26 -13.51
CA LEU A 19 4.05 -2.05 -12.71
C LEU A 19 4.58 -3.46 -12.48
N CYS A 20 4.20 -4.03 -11.35
CA CYS A 20 4.41 -5.44 -11.05
C CYS A 20 3.82 -6.30 -12.18
N PRO A 21 4.63 -7.13 -12.87
CA PRO A 21 4.14 -7.98 -13.95
C PRO A 21 3.01 -8.91 -13.49
N ASP A 22 3.08 -9.41 -12.25
CA ASP A 22 2.07 -10.30 -11.68
C ASP A 22 0.72 -9.61 -11.54
N THR A 23 0.69 -8.32 -11.17
CA THR A 23 -0.54 -7.52 -11.16
C THR A 23 -1.14 -7.41 -12.55
N VAL A 24 -0.32 -7.15 -13.56
CA VAL A 24 -0.78 -7.04 -14.96
C VAL A 24 -1.36 -8.37 -15.43
N VAL A 25 -0.64 -9.47 -15.19
CA VAL A 25 -1.09 -10.83 -15.58
C VAL A 25 -2.37 -11.23 -14.84
N ARG A 26 -2.45 -10.99 -13.53
CA ARG A 26 -3.65 -11.28 -12.71
C ARG A 26 -4.87 -10.54 -13.24
N ILE A 27 -4.78 -9.23 -13.41
CA ILE A 27 -5.92 -8.41 -13.89
C ILE A 27 -6.27 -8.78 -15.32
N LEU A 28 -5.27 -8.96 -16.19
CA LEU A 28 -5.51 -9.36 -17.57
C LEU A 28 -6.23 -10.70 -17.65
N THR A 29 -5.82 -11.69 -16.86
CA THR A 29 -6.47 -13.01 -16.80
C THR A 29 -7.92 -12.91 -16.37
N GLN A 30 -8.22 -12.08 -15.36
CA GLN A 30 -9.59 -11.85 -14.90
C GLN A 30 -10.45 -11.20 -15.99
N GLU A 31 -9.95 -10.16 -16.66
CA GLU A 31 -10.68 -9.50 -17.75
C GLU A 31 -10.79 -10.40 -18.99
N TRP A 32 -9.79 -11.24 -19.26
CA TRP A 32 -9.84 -12.21 -20.35
C TRP A 32 -10.98 -13.22 -20.18
N GLY A 33 -11.24 -13.67 -18.96
CA GLY A 33 -12.37 -14.54 -18.64
C GLY A 33 -13.74 -13.84 -18.71
N ARG A 34 -13.77 -12.51 -18.62
CA ARG A 34 -15.01 -11.70 -18.59
C ARG A 34 -15.44 -11.19 -19.96
N HIS A 35 -14.54 -11.13 -20.95
CA HIS A 35 -14.82 -10.53 -22.26
C HIS A 35 -14.54 -11.50 -23.42
N LYS A 36 -15.48 -11.58 -24.37
CA LYS A 36 -15.36 -12.47 -25.54
C LYS A 36 -14.24 -12.09 -26.51
N LYS A 37 -13.86 -10.81 -26.55
CA LYS A 37 -12.88 -10.27 -27.49
C LYS A 37 -11.58 -9.92 -26.75
N PRO A 38 -10.43 -10.50 -27.13
CA PRO A 38 -9.13 -10.21 -26.51
C PRO A 38 -8.79 -8.71 -26.42
N LYS A 39 -9.09 -7.95 -27.47
CA LYS A 39 -8.86 -6.49 -27.49
C LYS A 39 -9.66 -5.75 -26.40
N GLN A 40 -10.91 -6.14 -26.18
CA GLN A 40 -11.77 -5.56 -25.15
C GLN A 40 -11.23 -5.89 -23.75
N ALA A 41 -10.76 -7.13 -23.53
CA ALA A 41 -10.12 -7.50 -22.27
C ALA A 41 -8.90 -6.61 -21.99
N VAL A 42 -8.03 -6.39 -22.97
CA VAL A 42 -6.86 -5.50 -22.83
C VAL A 42 -7.25 -4.06 -22.52
N GLU A 43 -8.28 -3.51 -23.16
CA GLU A 43 -8.80 -2.17 -22.88
C GLU A 43 -9.30 -2.06 -21.43
N ARG A 44 -10.09 -3.03 -20.96
CA ARG A 44 -10.58 -3.07 -19.56
C ARG A 44 -9.46 -3.26 -18.54
N THR A 45 -8.45 -4.07 -18.86
CA THR A 45 -7.24 -4.20 -18.03
C THR A 45 -6.55 -2.86 -17.85
N ARG A 46 -6.37 -2.08 -18.93
CA ARG A 46 -5.75 -0.74 -18.86
C ARG A 46 -6.56 0.24 -18.02
N GLU A 47 -7.89 0.21 -18.12
CA GLU A 47 -8.77 1.03 -17.27
C GLU A 47 -8.64 0.66 -15.79
N ARG A 48 -8.66 -0.64 -15.48
CA ARG A 48 -8.57 -1.13 -14.10
C ARG A 48 -7.19 -0.87 -13.48
N LEU A 49 -6.10 -1.08 -14.23
CA LEU A 49 -4.73 -0.71 -13.84
C LEU A 49 -4.61 0.79 -13.53
N HIS A 50 -5.26 1.64 -14.32
CA HIS A 50 -5.29 3.08 -14.07
C HIS A 50 -5.98 3.43 -12.75
N GLY A 51 -7.09 2.75 -12.42
CA GLY A 51 -7.82 2.97 -11.17
C GLY A 51 -7.06 2.56 -9.91
N ILE A 52 -6.22 1.52 -9.98
CA ILE A 52 -5.47 1.01 -8.82
C ILE A 52 -4.13 1.72 -8.60
N CYS A 53 -3.40 2.08 -9.67
CA CYS A 53 -2.08 2.71 -9.56
C CYS A 53 -2.07 4.19 -9.96
N GLY A 54 -2.74 4.51 -11.07
CA GLY A 54 -2.64 5.82 -11.71
C GLY A 54 -3.23 6.98 -10.91
N ALA A 55 -4.10 6.69 -9.94
CA ALA A 55 -4.66 7.70 -9.04
C ALA A 55 -3.65 8.20 -7.99
N TYR A 56 -2.60 7.42 -7.70
CA TYR A 56 -1.70 7.67 -6.56
C TYR A 56 -0.29 8.10 -6.96
N LEU A 57 0.17 7.74 -8.17
CA LEU A 57 1.52 8.05 -8.64
C LEU A 57 1.50 8.74 -10.02
N ALA A 58 1.76 10.04 -10.03
CA ALA A 58 1.98 10.76 -11.29
C ALA A 58 3.34 10.38 -11.90
N PRO A 59 3.51 10.38 -13.24
CA PRO A 59 4.76 9.98 -13.90
C PRO A 59 6.01 10.77 -13.46
N GLN A 60 5.82 11.96 -12.88
CA GLN A 60 6.91 12.84 -12.44
C GLN A 60 7.35 12.58 -11.00
N VAL A 61 6.58 11.79 -10.22
CA VAL A 61 6.82 11.61 -8.78
C VAL A 61 8.21 11.04 -8.53
N GLU A 62 8.64 10.03 -9.27
CA GLU A 62 9.97 9.42 -9.09
C GLU A 62 11.10 10.46 -9.20
N LYS A 63 11.16 11.19 -10.33
CA LYS A 63 12.21 12.19 -10.56
C LYS A 63 12.15 13.33 -9.55
N GLN A 64 10.96 13.84 -9.24
CA GLN A 64 10.77 14.96 -8.32
C GLN A 64 11.07 14.57 -6.87
N ALA A 65 10.67 13.36 -6.45
CA ALA A 65 10.94 12.85 -5.11
C ALA A 65 12.44 12.59 -4.94
N SER A 66 13.10 11.94 -5.89
CA SER A 66 14.55 11.75 -5.86
C SER A 66 15.32 13.08 -5.80
N THR A 67 14.85 14.09 -6.54
CA THR A 67 15.44 15.45 -6.50
C THR A 67 15.25 16.10 -5.12
N ALA A 68 14.05 16.00 -4.54
CA ALA A 68 13.76 16.52 -3.21
C ALA A 68 14.62 15.83 -2.13
N LEU A 69 14.72 14.49 -2.18
CA LEU A 69 15.55 13.71 -1.25
C LEU A 69 17.04 14.01 -1.39
N ALA A 70 17.54 14.24 -2.61
CA ALA A 70 18.92 14.65 -2.85
C ALA A 70 19.24 15.99 -2.14
N ALA A 71 18.27 16.90 -2.09
CA ALA A 71 18.35 18.16 -1.36
C ALA A 71 18.05 18.05 0.15
N GLY A 72 17.76 16.84 0.66
CA GLY A 72 17.39 16.61 2.06
C GLY A 72 15.94 16.95 2.42
N ASP A 73 15.10 17.27 1.43
CA ASP A 73 13.71 17.68 1.62
C ASP A 73 12.75 16.47 1.57
N VAL A 74 12.74 15.71 2.67
CA VAL A 74 11.87 14.53 2.82
C VAL A 74 10.38 14.92 2.80
N GLN A 75 10.02 16.08 3.34
CA GLN A 75 8.63 16.53 3.39
C GLN A 75 8.07 16.79 1.98
N LYS A 76 8.86 17.43 1.10
CA LYS A 76 8.50 17.60 -0.30
C LYS A 76 8.39 16.27 -1.03
N ALA A 77 9.27 15.31 -0.77
CA ALA A 77 9.16 13.98 -1.36
C ALA A 77 7.83 13.31 -0.97
N LEU A 78 7.47 13.33 0.32
CA LEU A 78 6.21 12.79 0.82
C LEU A 78 4.97 13.47 0.22
N ALA A 79 5.04 14.78 -0.05
CA ALA A 79 3.94 15.54 -0.66
C ALA A 79 3.60 15.12 -2.11
N LEU A 80 4.52 14.43 -2.78
CA LEU A 80 4.35 14.02 -4.18
C LEU A 80 3.48 12.77 -4.35
N HIS A 81 3.33 11.96 -3.29
CA HIS A 81 2.47 10.78 -3.31
C HIS A 81 1.18 11.07 -2.52
N ALA A 82 0.01 10.77 -3.11
CA ALA A 82 -1.28 11.22 -2.59
C ALA A 82 -1.53 10.78 -1.14
N SER A 83 -1.35 9.50 -0.83
CA SER A 83 -1.62 8.96 0.52
C SER A 83 -0.67 9.52 1.59
N THR A 84 0.58 9.81 1.22
CA THR A 84 1.55 10.38 2.17
C THR A 84 1.41 11.89 2.30
N ARG A 85 0.97 12.59 1.25
CA ARG A 85 0.62 14.01 1.29
C ARG A 85 -0.52 14.26 2.27
N GLU A 86 -1.55 13.41 2.24
CA GLU A 86 -2.71 13.49 3.14
C GLU A 86 -2.32 13.34 4.64
N ARG A 87 -1.16 12.73 4.93
CA ARG A 87 -0.67 12.50 6.30
C ARG A 87 0.32 13.54 6.81
N LEU A 88 0.75 14.49 5.98
CA LEU A 88 1.85 15.41 6.32
C LEU A 88 1.63 16.13 7.66
N ASP A 89 0.42 16.63 7.89
CA ASP A 89 0.07 17.39 9.10
C ASP A 89 -0.27 16.48 10.29
N THR A 90 -0.44 15.17 10.07
CA THR A 90 -0.90 14.22 11.08
C THR A 90 0.14 13.15 11.45
N TYR A 91 1.29 13.11 10.78
CA TYR A 91 2.34 12.13 11.06
C TYR A 91 2.77 12.06 12.53
N PRO A 92 2.93 13.17 13.28
CA PRO A 92 3.29 13.10 14.69
C PRO A 92 2.27 12.29 15.50
N GLN A 93 0.98 12.58 15.37
CA GLN A 93 -0.10 11.88 16.06
C GLN A 93 -0.25 10.44 15.55
N LEU A 94 -0.11 10.26 14.23
CA LEU A 94 -0.22 8.95 13.59
C LEU A 94 0.85 8.00 14.12
N TYR A 95 2.12 8.40 14.14
CA TYR A 95 3.19 7.51 14.62
C TYR A 95 3.25 7.38 16.14
N GLN A 96 2.76 8.38 16.88
CA GLN A 96 2.52 8.22 18.31
C GLN A 96 1.48 7.10 18.56
N PHE A 97 0.39 7.08 17.80
CA PHE A 97 -0.60 5.99 17.87
C PHE A 97 -0.02 4.66 17.37
N VAL A 98 0.67 4.65 16.22
CA VAL A 98 1.22 3.43 15.61
C VAL A 98 2.29 2.77 16.48
N PHE A 99 3.09 3.52 17.24
CA PHE A 99 4.15 2.92 18.05
C PHE A 99 3.78 2.78 19.53
N GLU A 100 2.79 3.52 20.04
CA GLU A 100 2.45 3.53 21.48
C GLU A 100 3.67 3.78 22.38
N ASN A 101 4.63 4.60 21.91
CA ASN A 101 5.94 4.83 22.51
C ASN A 101 6.88 3.61 22.55
N ASN A 102 6.56 2.54 21.84
CA ASN A 102 7.42 1.38 21.61
C ASN A 102 7.79 1.29 20.13
N LEU A 103 8.98 1.79 19.80
CA LEU A 103 9.47 1.80 18.42
C LEU A 103 9.85 0.37 17.98
N PRO A 104 9.18 -0.21 16.96
CA PRO A 104 9.55 -1.53 16.44
C PRO A 104 10.93 -1.49 15.77
N ALA A 105 11.70 -2.57 15.91
CA ALA A 105 12.99 -2.68 15.24
C ALA A 105 12.81 -2.97 13.74
N ARG A 106 11.83 -3.82 13.40
CA ARG A 106 11.51 -4.20 12.03
C ARG A 106 10.03 -4.01 11.69
N VAL A 107 9.75 -3.23 10.65
CA VAL A 107 8.38 -2.98 10.15
C VAL A 107 8.18 -3.56 8.76
N LEU A 108 7.04 -4.25 8.56
CA LEU A 108 6.52 -4.59 7.24
C LEU A 108 5.57 -3.47 6.78
N ASP A 109 5.86 -2.78 5.69
CA ASP A 109 4.99 -1.70 5.16
C ASP A 109 4.34 -2.16 3.86
N ILE A 110 3.04 -2.48 3.89
CA ILE A 110 2.32 -3.12 2.80
C ILE A 110 1.56 -2.08 1.96
N ALA A 111 1.81 -2.08 0.65
CA ALA A 111 1.42 -0.99 -0.26
C ALA A 111 1.97 0.35 0.25
N CYS A 112 3.28 0.37 0.44
CA CYS A 112 3.98 1.36 1.27
C CYS A 112 3.97 2.78 0.69
N GLY A 113 3.79 2.96 -0.62
CA GLY A 113 3.94 4.28 -1.25
C GLY A 113 5.30 4.90 -0.90
N LEU A 114 5.29 6.12 -0.36
CA LEU A 114 6.49 6.80 0.18
C LEU A 114 6.54 6.82 1.71
N ASN A 115 5.65 6.09 2.40
CA ASN A 115 5.60 6.04 3.85
C ASN A 115 6.90 5.53 4.53
N PRO A 116 7.71 4.66 3.91
CA PRO A 116 8.98 4.23 4.50
C PRO A 116 9.94 5.39 4.81
N LEU A 117 9.87 6.52 4.09
CA LEU A 117 10.64 7.72 4.43
C LEU A 117 10.31 8.25 5.83
N MET A 118 9.04 8.18 6.23
CA MET A 118 8.65 8.58 7.58
C MET A 118 9.05 7.54 8.63
N LEU A 119 8.97 6.25 8.33
CA LEU A 119 9.47 5.20 9.22
C LEU A 119 10.95 5.41 9.54
N HIS A 120 11.77 5.72 8.53
CA HIS A 120 13.17 6.06 8.75
C HIS A 120 13.33 7.31 9.64
N ARG A 121 12.55 8.37 9.41
CA ARG A 121 12.59 9.58 10.26
C ARG A 121 12.15 9.34 11.70
N GLN A 122 11.28 8.36 11.95
CA GLN A 122 10.89 7.95 13.30
C GLN A 122 11.96 7.07 13.99
N GLY A 123 13.01 6.67 13.27
CA GLY A 123 14.11 5.86 13.79
C GLY A 123 13.92 4.35 13.64
N VAL A 124 12.93 3.89 12.86
CA VAL A 124 12.76 2.45 12.60
C VAL A 124 14.01 1.89 11.92
N ALA A 125 14.64 0.92 12.56
CA ALA A 125 15.96 0.41 12.14
C ALA A 125 15.89 -0.37 10.82
N SER A 126 14.86 -1.19 10.65
CA SER A 126 14.69 -2.11 9.53
C SER A 126 13.29 -2.01 8.94
N VAL A 127 13.18 -1.88 7.62
CA VAL A 127 11.87 -1.87 6.93
C VAL A 127 11.89 -2.80 5.73
N TRP A 128 10.92 -3.71 5.67
CA TRP A 128 10.55 -4.40 4.44
C TRP A 128 9.29 -3.74 3.90
N GLY A 129 9.43 -2.97 2.82
CA GLY A 129 8.32 -2.30 2.16
C GLY A 129 7.96 -3.00 0.85
N CYS A 130 6.68 -3.07 0.52
CA CYS A 130 6.26 -3.55 -0.78
C CYS A 130 5.19 -2.68 -1.43
N ASP A 131 5.21 -2.62 -2.76
CA ASP A 131 4.20 -1.95 -3.56
C ASP A 131 4.18 -2.57 -4.96
N ILE A 132 3.11 -2.32 -5.72
CA ILE A 132 2.95 -2.80 -7.09
C ILE A 132 3.60 -1.89 -8.14
N HIS A 133 4.23 -0.78 -7.72
CA HIS A 133 4.86 0.17 -8.64
C HIS A 133 6.36 0.39 -8.36
N GLN A 134 7.22 -0.08 -9.26
CA GLN A 134 8.69 -0.05 -9.15
C GLN A 134 9.27 1.36 -9.01
N GLY A 135 8.62 2.38 -9.57
CA GLY A 135 9.03 3.78 -9.41
C GLY A 135 9.13 4.24 -7.95
N LEU A 136 8.43 3.60 -7.00
CA LEU A 136 8.59 3.86 -5.56
C LEU A 136 9.90 3.28 -5.04
N GLY A 137 10.24 2.04 -5.40
CA GLY A 137 11.53 1.43 -5.10
C GLY A 137 12.71 2.19 -5.69
N ASN A 138 12.55 2.77 -6.89
CA ASN A 138 13.57 3.61 -7.52
C ASN A 138 13.84 4.91 -6.73
N VAL A 139 12.92 5.35 -5.87
CA VAL A 139 13.11 6.50 -4.96
C VAL A 139 13.67 6.03 -3.61
N LEU A 140 13.03 5.00 -3.03
CA LEU A 140 13.30 4.57 -1.65
C LEU A 140 14.63 3.82 -1.51
N THR A 141 14.98 2.95 -2.45
CA THR A 141 16.20 2.13 -2.34
C THR A 141 17.47 2.98 -2.40
N PRO A 142 17.65 3.93 -3.34
CA PRO A 142 18.83 4.81 -3.33
C PRO A 142 18.90 5.71 -2.10
N TYR A 143 17.74 6.16 -1.60
CA TYR A 143 17.68 6.92 -0.34
C TYR A 143 18.19 6.08 0.83
N ALA A 144 17.71 4.84 0.98
CA ALA A 144 18.15 3.94 2.04
C ALA A 144 19.66 3.66 1.98
N GLN A 145 20.18 3.37 0.79
CA GLN A 145 21.61 3.13 0.57
C GLN A 145 22.47 4.34 0.99
N LYS A 146 22.07 5.55 0.60
CA LYS A 146 22.77 6.79 0.99
C LYS A 146 22.79 6.99 2.52
N HIS A 147 21.74 6.55 3.20
CA HIS A 147 21.58 6.72 4.64
C HIS A 147 22.05 5.50 5.47
N GLY A 148 22.58 4.45 4.83
CA GLY A 148 22.97 3.21 5.52
C GLY A 148 21.81 2.52 6.23
N TRP A 149 20.58 2.70 5.74
CA TRP A 149 19.36 2.20 6.34
C TRP A 149 19.06 0.78 5.84
N ASP A 150 18.73 -0.14 6.76
CA ASP A 150 18.28 -1.49 6.41
C ASP A 150 16.86 -1.45 5.84
N PHE A 151 16.78 -1.32 4.52
CA PHE A 151 15.52 -1.23 3.81
C PHE A 151 15.51 -2.17 2.61
N THR A 152 14.42 -2.91 2.48
CA THR A 152 14.11 -3.72 1.29
C THR A 152 12.84 -3.20 0.64
N PHE A 153 12.90 -2.91 -0.67
CA PHE A 153 11.72 -2.71 -1.49
C PHE A 153 11.43 -3.98 -2.29
N ALA A 154 10.22 -4.53 -2.14
CA ALA A 154 9.72 -5.63 -2.96
C ALA A 154 8.65 -5.12 -3.94
N LEU A 155 8.85 -5.35 -5.24
CA LEU A 155 7.82 -5.16 -6.25
C LEU A 155 6.83 -6.33 -6.15
N HIS A 156 5.73 -6.14 -5.43
CA HIS A 156 4.90 -7.24 -4.95
C HIS A 156 3.42 -6.91 -4.98
N ASP A 157 2.63 -7.86 -5.50
CA ASP A 157 1.18 -7.84 -5.43
C ASP A 157 0.70 -8.85 -4.38
N VAL A 158 0.14 -8.34 -3.28
CA VAL A 158 -0.38 -9.18 -2.19
C VAL A 158 -1.57 -10.05 -2.59
N LEU A 159 -2.20 -9.80 -3.75
CA LEU A 159 -3.23 -10.68 -4.31
C LEU A 159 -2.66 -11.83 -5.15
N CYS A 160 -1.37 -11.77 -5.50
CA CYS A 160 -0.70 -12.80 -6.31
C CYS A 160 0.11 -13.77 -5.45
N ALA A 161 0.75 -13.28 -4.39
CA ALA A 161 1.58 -14.10 -3.51
C ALA A 161 1.56 -13.58 -2.06
N PRO A 162 1.76 -14.47 -1.07
CA PRO A 162 1.83 -14.05 0.32
C PRO A 162 3.08 -13.21 0.60
N VAL A 163 3.02 -12.41 1.67
CA VAL A 163 4.17 -11.67 2.18
C VAL A 163 5.09 -12.66 2.90
N ALA A 164 6.28 -12.91 2.36
CA ALA A 164 7.23 -13.89 2.91
C ALA A 164 8.19 -13.31 3.98
N ALA A 165 7.97 -12.05 4.37
CA ALA A 165 8.78 -11.35 5.36
C ALA A 165 8.08 -11.35 6.74
N SER A 166 8.89 -11.33 7.79
CA SER A 166 8.44 -11.19 9.18
C SER A 166 8.97 -9.89 9.80
N GLY A 167 8.30 -9.41 10.85
CA GLY A 167 8.68 -8.20 11.56
C GLY A 167 7.94 -8.02 12.88
N ASP A 168 8.33 -7.02 13.66
CA ASP A 168 7.69 -6.70 14.95
C ASP A 168 6.32 -6.05 14.75
N MET A 169 6.10 -5.45 13.58
CA MET A 169 4.86 -4.77 13.23
C MET A 169 4.62 -4.81 11.72
N ALA A 170 3.35 -4.94 11.31
CA ALA A 170 2.94 -4.71 9.94
C ALA A 170 2.02 -3.49 9.82
N LEU A 171 2.21 -2.69 8.77
CA LEU A 171 1.37 -1.54 8.42
C LEU A 171 0.58 -1.87 7.15
N VAL A 172 -0.74 -1.71 7.21
CA VAL A 172 -1.65 -1.95 6.10
C VAL A 172 -2.54 -0.73 5.94
N PHE A 173 -1.97 0.33 5.36
CA PHE A 173 -2.61 1.63 5.35
C PHE A 173 -3.39 1.91 4.07
N LYS A 174 -4.69 2.25 4.20
CA LYS A 174 -5.62 2.57 3.11
C LYS A 174 -5.71 1.49 2.02
N LEU A 175 -5.38 0.24 2.34
CA LEU A 175 -5.29 -0.86 1.38
C LEU A 175 -6.50 -1.80 1.38
N LEU A 176 -6.98 -2.21 2.55
CA LEU A 176 -7.96 -3.30 2.66
C LEU A 176 -9.26 -3.10 1.84
N PRO A 177 -9.88 -1.89 1.79
CA PRO A 177 -11.06 -1.69 0.96
C PRO A 177 -10.81 -1.92 -0.53
N LEU A 178 -9.59 -1.61 -1.01
CA LEU A 178 -9.20 -1.86 -2.39
C LEU A 178 -9.06 -3.36 -2.64
N LEU A 179 -8.40 -4.09 -1.74
CA LEU A 179 -8.27 -5.55 -1.86
C LEU A 179 -9.62 -6.25 -1.87
N GLU A 180 -10.52 -5.88 -0.95
CA GLU A 180 -11.85 -6.49 -0.84
C GLU A 180 -12.69 -6.26 -2.10
N ARG A 181 -12.57 -5.08 -2.72
CA ARG A 181 -13.23 -4.78 -4.01
C ARG A 181 -12.63 -5.58 -5.17
N GLU A 182 -11.31 -5.76 -5.19
CA GLU A 182 -10.61 -6.48 -6.25
C GLU A 182 -10.83 -7.99 -6.17
N GLN A 183 -10.89 -8.54 -4.95
CA GLN A 183 -11.10 -9.94 -4.66
C GLN A 183 -11.75 -10.11 -3.27
N PRO A 184 -13.04 -10.50 -3.19
CA PRO A 184 -13.71 -10.72 -1.90
C PRO A 184 -12.96 -11.71 -1.02
N GLY A 185 -12.84 -11.39 0.27
CA GLY A 185 -12.09 -12.14 1.27
C GLY A 185 -10.58 -11.87 1.28
N ALA A 186 -10.04 -11.12 0.31
CA ALA A 186 -8.61 -10.86 0.24
C ALA A 186 -8.09 -9.99 1.39
N ALA A 187 -8.92 -9.11 1.96
CA ALA A 187 -8.52 -8.28 3.10
C ALA A 187 -8.17 -9.16 4.32
N LEU A 188 -9.07 -10.09 4.69
CA LEU A 188 -8.82 -11.01 5.79
C LEU A 188 -7.71 -12.01 5.48
N ALA A 189 -7.64 -12.50 4.24
CA ALA A 189 -6.58 -13.41 3.81
C ALA A 189 -5.20 -12.77 3.98
N LEU A 190 -5.03 -11.51 3.57
CA LEU A 190 -3.78 -10.75 3.80
C LEU A 190 -3.45 -10.71 5.29
N LEU A 191 -4.36 -10.21 6.13
CA LEU A 191 -4.10 -10.03 7.57
C LEU A 191 -3.67 -11.33 8.24
N ARG A 192 -4.29 -12.47 7.88
CA ARG A 192 -3.97 -13.79 8.44
C ARG A 192 -2.61 -14.34 8.01
N THR A 193 -2.02 -13.81 6.95
CA THR A 193 -0.73 -14.28 6.41
C THR A 193 0.46 -13.41 6.84
N LEU A 194 0.21 -12.25 7.46
CA LEU A 194 1.27 -11.37 7.93
C LEU A 194 1.92 -11.95 9.18
N ASP A 195 3.23 -12.21 9.11
CA ASP A 195 4.03 -12.66 10.25
C ASP A 195 4.52 -11.44 11.07
N ALA A 196 3.57 -10.86 11.81
CA ALA A 196 3.82 -9.78 12.74
C ALA A 196 2.88 -9.85 13.96
N PRO A 197 3.38 -9.63 15.19
CA PRO A 197 2.56 -9.72 16.40
C PRO A 197 1.58 -8.55 16.57
N VAL A 198 1.84 -7.42 15.89
CA VAL A 198 0.95 -6.25 15.88
C VAL A 198 0.77 -5.79 14.44
N ILE A 199 -0.48 -5.52 14.06
CA ILE A 199 -0.82 -4.97 12.75
C ILE A 199 -1.55 -3.64 12.94
N CYS A 200 -1.06 -2.59 12.29
CA CYS A 200 -1.76 -1.32 12.21
C CYS A 200 -2.44 -1.19 10.84
N VAL A 201 -3.75 -1.04 10.85
CA VAL A 201 -4.59 -0.93 9.65
C VAL A 201 -5.17 0.47 9.59
N SER A 202 -5.31 1.04 8.38
CA SER A 202 -6.01 2.31 8.23
C SER A 202 -7.00 2.36 7.07
N PHE A 203 -7.98 3.25 7.19
CA PHE A 203 -9.03 3.49 6.22
C PHE A 203 -9.14 4.98 5.90
N PRO A 204 -9.32 5.37 4.63
CA PRO A 204 -9.65 6.76 4.31
C PRO A 204 -11.08 7.07 4.79
N THR A 205 -11.29 8.17 5.51
CA THR A 205 -12.65 8.58 5.94
C THR A 205 -13.33 9.54 4.97
N ARG A 206 -12.62 9.92 3.89
CA ARG A 206 -13.16 10.64 2.73
C ARG A 206 -12.82 9.91 1.44
N SER A 207 -13.74 9.98 0.49
CA SER A 207 -13.40 9.70 -0.91
C SER A 207 -12.49 10.82 -1.45
N LEU A 208 -11.65 10.51 -2.43
CA LEU A 208 -10.84 11.51 -3.16
C LEU A 208 -11.69 12.66 -3.77
N GLY A 209 -13.02 12.48 -3.89
CA GLY A 209 -14.00 13.47 -4.34
C GLY A 209 -14.77 14.22 -3.24
N GLY A 210 -14.36 14.13 -1.97
CA GLY A 210 -14.81 15.03 -0.89
C GLY A 210 -16.12 14.67 -0.16
N ARG A 211 -16.85 13.62 -0.56
CA ARG A 211 -18.01 13.12 0.23
C ARG A 211 -17.53 12.24 1.38
N GLY A 212 -17.91 12.60 2.62
CA GLY A 212 -17.39 11.99 3.87
C GLY A 212 -18.44 11.68 4.95
N LYS A 213 -19.74 11.86 4.71
CA LYS A 213 -20.77 11.51 5.72
C LYS A 213 -21.01 9.98 5.70
N GLY A 214 -20.71 9.30 6.81
CA GLY A 214 -21.01 7.87 7.04
C GLY A 214 -19.90 6.87 6.69
N MET A 215 -18.82 7.30 6.02
CA MET A 215 -17.72 6.39 5.61
C MET A 215 -16.99 5.78 6.80
N HIS A 216 -16.75 6.55 7.87
CA HIS A 216 -16.13 6.05 9.10
C HIS A 216 -16.94 4.89 9.70
N GLN A 217 -18.25 5.07 9.88
CA GLN A 217 -19.12 4.05 10.47
C GLN A 217 -19.19 2.80 9.59
N HIS A 218 -19.26 2.98 8.27
CA HIS A 218 -19.26 1.86 7.33
C HIS A 218 -17.97 1.03 7.43
N TYR A 219 -16.79 1.67 7.39
CA TYR A 219 -15.52 0.96 7.52
C TYR A 219 -15.32 0.34 8.90
N ALA A 220 -15.72 1.03 9.97
CA ALA A 220 -15.65 0.48 11.32
C ALA A 220 -16.48 -0.79 11.45
N THR A 221 -17.76 -0.75 11.10
CA THR A 221 -18.66 -1.91 11.17
C THR A 221 -18.18 -3.06 10.30
N TRP A 222 -17.74 -2.78 9.07
CA TRP A 222 -17.21 -3.81 8.19
C TRP A 222 -15.92 -4.43 8.74
N PHE A 223 -14.96 -3.61 9.15
CA PHE A 223 -13.65 -4.08 9.61
C PHE A 223 -13.74 -4.84 10.92
N GLU A 224 -14.47 -4.33 11.91
CA GLU A 224 -14.64 -5.01 13.20
C GLU A 224 -15.32 -6.37 13.03
N GLY A 225 -16.34 -6.46 12.16
CA GLY A 225 -16.97 -7.74 11.81
C GLY A 225 -16.01 -8.69 11.07
N LEU A 226 -15.14 -8.16 10.22
CA LEU A 226 -14.14 -8.94 9.47
C LEU A 226 -13.09 -9.57 10.41
N VAL A 227 -12.62 -8.83 11.42
CA VAL A 227 -11.48 -9.23 12.24
C VAL A 227 -11.84 -9.95 13.54
N ALA A 228 -13.04 -9.73 14.09
CA ALA A 228 -13.45 -10.28 15.39
C ALA A 228 -13.19 -11.79 15.61
N PRO A 229 -13.32 -12.68 14.61
CA PRO A 229 -13.05 -14.11 14.81
C PRO A 229 -11.56 -14.47 14.93
N HIS A 230 -10.66 -13.59 14.48
CA HIS A 230 -9.25 -13.92 14.22
C HIS A 230 -8.26 -12.97 14.90
N PHE A 231 -8.70 -11.76 15.24
CA PHE A 231 -7.85 -10.72 15.82
C PHE A 231 -8.57 -10.02 16.96
N THR A 232 -7.78 -9.54 17.91
CA THR A 232 -8.22 -8.63 18.96
C THR A 232 -7.92 -7.20 18.52
N VAL A 233 -8.95 -6.34 18.50
CA VAL A 233 -8.77 -4.90 18.33
C VAL A 233 -8.31 -4.33 19.66
N GLN A 234 -7.08 -3.82 19.71
CA GLN A 234 -6.53 -3.19 20.92
C GLN A 234 -7.08 -1.77 21.07
N HIS A 235 -6.89 -0.95 20.04
CA HIS A 235 -7.27 0.45 20.02
C HIS A 235 -7.64 0.87 18.60
N HIS A 236 -8.49 1.89 18.48
CA HIS A 236 -8.74 2.58 17.23
C HIS A 236 -8.90 4.08 17.47
N THR A 237 -8.61 4.88 16.46
CA THR A 237 -8.74 6.34 16.54
C THR A 237 -8.94 6.95 15.16
N LEU A 238 -9.49 8.16 15.12
CA LEU A 238 -9.56 8.98 13.92
C LEU A 238 -8.49 10.08 14.01
N ILE A 239 -7.52 10.06 13.10
CA ILE A 239 -6.48 11.08 13.01
C ILE A 239 -6.57 11.76 11.64
N GLY A 240 -6.97 13.03 11.63
CA GLY A 240 -7.31 13.73 10.39
C GLY A 240 -8.46 13.03 9.66
N ASP A 241 -8.23 12.69 8.39
CA ASP A 241 -9.18 11.95 7.55
C ASP A 241 -8.84 10.45 7.44
N GLU A 242 -8.21 9.87 8.47
CA GLU A 242 -7.77 8.47 8.47
C GLU A 242 -8.20 7.77 9.77
N LEU A 243 -9.00 6.71 9.63
CA LEU A 243 -9.40 5.83 10.73
C LEU A 243 -8.34 4.75 10.88
N LEU A 244 -7.70 4.66 12.04
CA LEU A 244 -6.64 3.70 12.32
C LEU A 244 -7.09 2.68 13.36
N TYR A 245 -6.65 1.45 13.19
CA TYR A 245 -6.83 0.34 14.10
C TYR A 245 -5.49 -0.30 14.41
N ARG A 246 -5.27 -0.63 15.68
CA ARG A 246 -4.22 -1.56 16.12
C ARG A 246 -4.88 -2.88 16.47
N ILE A 247 -4.41 -3.95 15.84
CA ILE A 247 -4.92 -5.29 16.06
C ILE A 247 -3.78 -6.26 16.38
N GLN A 248 -4.08 -7.30 17.13
CA GLN A 248 -3.19 -8.43 17.38
C GLN A 248 -3.86 -9.72 16.91
N PRO A 249 -3.12 -10.65 16.28
CA PRO A 249 -3.63 -11.99 16.03
C PRO A 249 -4.04 -12.65 17.35
N ASN A 250 -5.19 -13.33 17.36
CA ASN A 250 -5.58 -14.12 18.52
C ASN A 250 -4.59 -15.27 18.71
N PRO A 251 -4.28 -15.67 19.96
CA PRO A 251 -3.49 -16.87 20.20
C PRO A 251 -4.18 -18.08 19.55
N ALA A 252 -3.36 -18.96 18.95
CA ALA A 252 -3.80 -20.19 18.31
C ALA A 252 -4.42 -21.19 19.30
#